data_AF-A0AAV8F7F0-F1
#
_entry.id   AF-A0AAV8F7F0-F1
#
_cell.length_a   1.000
_cell.length_b   1.000
_cell.length_c   1.000
_cell.angle_alpha   90.00
_cell.angle_beta   90.00
_cell.angle_gamma   90.00
#
_symmetry.space_group_name_H-M   'P 1'
#
loop_
_entity.id
_entity.type
_entity.pdbx_description
1 polymer ?
#
loop_
_entity_poly.entity_id
_entity_poly.type
_entity_poly.pdbx_seq_one_letter_code
_entity_poly.pdbx_strand_id
1 'polypeptide(L)'
;MEHIHGFIFTKRYIPSLAIPLAGLLLLFSFRSDSPGGLHFPEFRFSLFSKGTSLAPTNPCSGRYIYTYDLPTRFNTDLLRECTALCQWTDMCRFIANSGLGPPLNDTSGVLLGTGWYATNQFTLEVIFHNRMKQYQCRTTNSSLAAAIYVPFYAGLDIGQHLWGYNMSVRDSLSLDLVQWLKSKPEWWLHGGKDHFFISGRITYDYRRPTEEEKSWGNKLMLLPETKNFTLLAIESAPFTTNEVAIPYPTYFHPSNMSQVESWQEKVRSMDRPWLFSFAGARRPMQSTSIRDHLINQCTQSDECRLVQCGYGKDNCHSPTRIIKLFKHSKFCLQPTGDSYTRRSTFDSILSGCIPVFFHPGSAYTQYMWHFPKNYSRYSVFIPEDEVREGKVSIEEVLSKYSEEQVREMRENVVGMIARIVYKDPRCGLELEGYRDAFDVAIDGVIERVKRLKGD
;
A
#
# COMPACT_ATOMS: atom_id res chain seq x y z
N MET A 1 -5.37 14.39 10.40
CA MET A 1 -5.10 12.97 10.74
C MET A 1 -3.61 12.58 10.82
N GLU A 2 -2.67 13.53 10.94
CA GLU A 2 -1.29 13.26 11.47
C GLU A 2 -1.13 13.76 12.93
N HIS A 3 -2.22 14.17 13.58
CA HIS A 3 -2.24 14.59 14.98
C HIS A 3 -2.50 13.40 15.89
N ILE A 4 -1.53 12.49 15.98
CA ILE A 4 -1.41 11.62 17.15
C ILE A 4 -0.62 12.43 18.19
N HIS A 5 -1.33 12.92 19.20
CA HIS A 5 -0.72 13.37 20.44
C HIS A 5 0.10 12.22 21.02
N GLY A 6 1.32 12.55 21.44
CA GLY A 6 2.30 11.60 21.93
C GLY A 6 1.72 10.68 23.00
N PHE A 7 1.51 9.43 22.62
CA PHE A 7 1.70 8.30 23.50
C PHE A 7 2.78 7.41 22.90
N ILE A 8 3.59 6.92 23.81
CA ILE A 8 4.93 6.40 23.62
C ILE A 8 4.89 5.17 22.68
N PHE A 9 5.30 5.34 21.42
CA PHE A 9 5.94 4.25 20.68
C PHE A 9 7.38 4.16 21.20
N THR A 10 7.60 3.43 22.27
CA THR A 10 8.95 2.92 22.51
C THR A 10 9.24 1.94 21.38
N LYS A 11 10.09 2.35 20.42
CA LYS A 11 10.95 1.43 19.67
C LYS A 11 11.83 0.70 20.71
N ARG A 12 11.28 -0.25 21.46
CA ARG A 12 12.06 -1.14 22.33
C ARG A 12 11.63 -2.57 22.03
N TYR A 13 12.65 -3.39 21.77
CA TYR A 13 12.63 -4.81 21.49
C TYR A 13 12.39 -5.21 20.02
N ILE A 14 13.42 -4.98 19.21
CA ILE A 14 13.86 -6.00 18.24
C ILE A 14 15.20 -6.51 18.78
N PRO A 15 15.36 -7.79 19.15
CA PRO A 15 16.67 -8.30 19.54
C PRO A 15 17.59 -8.32 18.30
N SER A 16 18.65 -7.53 18.36
CA SER A 16 19.77 -7.59 17.42
C SER A 16 20.50 -8.93 17.60
N LEU A 17 20.15 -9.93 16.79
CA LEU A 17 20.97 -11.13 16.64
C LEU A 17 22.07 -10.84 15.62
N ALA A 18 23.25 -10.49 16.14
CA ALA A 18 24.49 -10.53 15.37
C ALA A 18 24.81 -11.98 15.03
N ILE A 19 24.83 -12.33 13.74
CA ILE A 19 25.32 -13.62 13.24
C ILE A 19 26.76 -13.40 12.77
N PRO A 20 27.76 -14.11 13.34
CA PRO A 20 29.11 -14.07 12.81
C PRO A 20 29.19 -14.90 11.52
N LEU A 21 29.64 -14.27 10.44
CA LEU A 21 30.06 -14.94 9.21
C LEU A 21 31.34 -15.73 9.48
N ALA A 22 31.22 -17.06 9.60
CA ALA A 22 32.35 -17.98 9.47
C ALA A 22 32.32 -18.58 8.06
N GLY A 23 33.36 -18.28 7.28
CA GLY A 23 33.54 -18.80 5.93
C GLY A 23 33.87 -20.30 5.93
N LEU A 24 33.28 -21.02 4.98
CA LEU A 24 33.74 -22.35 4.58
C LEU A 24 34.12 -22.28 3.09
N LEU A 25 35.43 -22.34 2.84
CA LEU A 25 36.03 -22.61 1.54
C LEU A 25 35.75 -24.07 1.17
N LEU A 26 35.00 -24.30 0.08
CA LEU A 26 34.97 -25.59 -0.60
C LEU A 26 35.69 -25.45 -1.94
N LEU A 27 36.87 -26.07 -1.99
CA LEU A 27 37.67 -26.31 -3.18
C LEU A 27 36.94 -27.32 -4.06
N PHE A 28 36.54 -26.92 -5.27
CA PHE A 28 36.22 -27.87 -6.33
C PHE A 28 37.38 -27.92 -7.32
N SER A 29 37.99 -29.11 -7.42
CA SER A 29 39.01 -29.44 -8.41
C SER A 29 38.41 -29.45 -9.81
N PHE A 30 39.07 -28.73 -10.72
CA PHE A 30 38.89 -28.85 -12.16
C PHE A 30 39.46 -30.19 -12.63
N ARG A 31 38.68 -30.96 -13.39
CA ARG A 31 39.20 -31.99 -14.28
C ARG A 31 38.68 -31.74 -15.68
N SER A 32 39.63 -31.43 -16.56
CA SER A 32 39.50 -31.26 -18.00
C SER A 32 39.27 -32.62 -18.66
N ASP A 33 38.32 -32.68 -19.60
CA ASP A 33 38.44 -33.50 -20.81
C ASP A 33 37.59 -32.87 -21.93
N SER A 34 38.17 -32.79 -23.12
CA SER A 34 37.60 -32.30 -24.40
C SER A 34 37.41 -33.48 -25.35
N PRO A 35 37.01 -33.29 -26.62
CA PRO A 35 35.80 -32.65 -27.14
C PRO A 35 35.01 -33.62 -28.05
N GLY A 36 33.73 -33.37 -28.34
CA GLY A 36 33.02 -34.16 -29.35
C GLY A 36 31.68 -33.60 -29.81
N GLY A 37 31.60 -33.31 -31.10
CA GLY A 37 30.38 -33.51 -31.91
C GLY A 37 29.37 -32.37 -32.00
N LEU A 38 29.50 -31.55 -33.03
CA LEU A 38 28.43 -30.72 -33.58
C LEU A 38 27.33 -31.61 -34.18
N HIS A 39 26.07 -31.44 -33.74
CA HIS A 39 24.89 -31.93 -34.45
C HIS A 39 23.79 -30.87 -34.45
N PHE A 40 23.47 -30.37 -35.64
CA PHE A 40 22.28 -29.56 -35.93
C PHE A 40 21.05 -30.47 -36.00
N PRO A 41 19.91 -30.14 -35.38
CA PRO A 41 18.66 -30.83 -35.68
C PRO A 41 17.98 -30.20 -36.90
N GLU A 42 17.66 -31.05 -37.87
CA GLU A 42 16.84 -30.76 -39.03
C GLU A 42 15.42 -30.33 -38.63
N PHE A 43 14.93 -29.26 -39.25
CA PHE A 43 13.52 -28.87 -39.22
C PHE A 43 12.68 -29.88 -40.03
N ARG A 44 11.89 -30.71 -39.35
CA ARG A 44 10.77 -31.44 -39.98
C ARG A 44 9.49 -30.61 -39.89
N PHE A 45 9.01 -30.16 -41.05
CA PHE A 45 7.65 -29.65 -41.23
C PHE A 45 6.65 -30.79 -40.97
N SER A 46 5.85 -30.68 -39.90
CA SER A 46 4.67 -31.49 -39.69
C SER A 46 3.44 -30.75 -40.25
N LEU A 47 2.70 -31.43 -41.13
CA LEU A 47 1.48 -30.93 -41.74
C LEU A 47 0.40 -30.64 -40.68
N PHE A 48 -0.31 -29.53 -40.91
CA PHE A 48 -1.47 -29.07 -40.14
C PHE A 48 -2.54 -30.18 -39.99
N SER A 49 -2.72 -30.66 -38.77
CA SER A 49 -3.98 -31.26 -38.33
C SER A 49 -4.95 -30.12 -38.00
N LYS A 50 -6.13 -30.13 -38.63
CA LYS A 50 -7.25 -29.24 -38.33
C LYS A 50 -7.50 -29.22 -36.83
N GLY A 51 -7.20 -28.10 -36.19
CA GLY A 51 -7.52 -27.87 -34.78
C GLY A 51 -9.04 -27.92 -34.59
N THR A 52 -9.50 -28.85 -33.77
CA THR A 52 -10.76 -28.72 -33.05
C THR A 52 -10.80 -27.34 -32.41
N SER A 53 -11.86 -26.57 -32.66
CA SER A 53 -12.08 -25.29 -31.99
C SER A 53 -12.08 -25.53 -30.47
N LEU A 54 -11.03 -25.09 -29.79
CA LEU A 54 -11.03 -25.00 -28.34
C LEU A 54 -12.24 -24.15 -27.95
N ALA A 55 -13.15 -24.72 -27.16
CA ALA A 55 -14.23 -23.95 -26.55
C ALA A 55 -13.62 -22.68 -25.91
N PRO A 56 -14.27 -21.51 -26.02
CA PRO A 56 -13.74 -20.30 -25.42
C PRO A 56 -13.48 -20.55 -23.94
N THR A 57 -12.20 -20.55 -23.56
CA THR A 57 -11.79 -20.74 -22.17
C THR A 57 -12.43 -19.64 -21.35
N ASN A 58 -13.27 -20.02 -20.38
CA ASN A 58 -13.89 -19.08 -19.46
C ASN A 58 -12.83 -18.10 -18.90
N PRO A 59 -12.95 -16.77 -19.13
CA PRO A 59 -11.93 -15.80 -18.75
C PRO A 59 -11.71 -15.72 -17.23
N CYS A 60 -12.65 -16.24 -16.45
CA CYS A 60 -12.58 -16.31 -14.99
C CYS A 60 -12.04 -17.63 -14.44
N SER A 61 -11.64 -18.57 -15.31
CA SER A 61 -11.04 -19.83 -14.89
C SER A 61 -9.83 -19.59 -13.99
N GLY A 62 -9.85 -20.16 -12.78
CA GLY A 62 -8.81 -19.95 -11.76
C GLY A 62 -8.75 -18.55 -11.14
N ARG A 63 -9.72 -17.67 -11.45
CA ARG A 63 -9.77 -16.28 -10.98
C ARG A 63 -11.02 -15.91 -10.19
N TYR A 64 -11.91 -16.88 -9.98
CA TYR A 64 -13.14 -16.65 -9.24
C TYR A 64 -12.85 -16.26 -7.79
N ILE A 65 -13.51 -15.20 -7.31
CA ILE A 65 -13.47 -14.78 -5.92
C ILE A 65 -14.87 -14.94 -5.33
N TYR A 66 -15.00 -15.83 -4.35
CA TYR A 66 -16.23 -15.92 -3.57
C TYR A 66 -16.22 -14.81 -2.52
N THR A 67 -17.30 -14.05 -2.42
CA THR A 67 -17.44 -13.00 -1.41
C THR A 67 -18.46 -13.44 -0.39
N TYR A 68 -18.07 -13.49 0.89
CA TYR A 68 -19.04 -13.74 1.96
C TYR A 68 -20.09 -12.63 2.03
N ASP A 69 -21.33 -13.05 2.25
CA ASP A 69 -22.40 -12.18 2.73
C ASP A 69 -22.33 -12.12 4.27
N LEU A 70 -21.49 -11.22 4.79
CA LEU A 70 -21.32 -11.03 6.23
C LEU A 70 -22.53 -10.30 6.83
N PRO A 71 -22.89 -10.58 8.09
CA PRO A 71 -23.80 -9.73 8.86
C PRO A 71 -23.39 -8.26 8.79
N THR A 72 -24.36 -7.37 8.63
CA THR A 72 -24.14 -5.93 8.32
C THR A 72 -23.27 -5.22 9.35
N ARG A 73 -23.26 -5.68 10.60
CA ARG A 73 -22.40 -5.16 11.68
C ARG A 73 -20.91 -5.19 11.37
N PHE A 74 -20.46 -6.10 10.50
CA PHE A 74 -19.06 -6.20 10.08
C PHE A 74 -18.68 -5.20 8.98
N ASN A 75 -19.66 -4.50 8.38
CA ASN A 75 -19.39 -3.53 7.32
C ASN A 75 -20.40 -2.37 7.26
N THR A 76 -21.62 -2.64 6.83
CA THR A 76 -22.60 -1.63 6.42
C THR A 76 -23.09 -0.80 7.59
N ASP A 77 -23.22 -1.39 8.78
CA ASP A 77 -23.66 -0.65 9.97
C ASP A 77 -22.58 0.34 10.43
N LEU A 78 -21.30 -0.03 10.31
CA LEU A 78 -20.16 0.87 10.57
C LEU A 78 -20.21 2.12 9.67
N LEU A 79 -20.72 1.98 8.43
CA LEU A 79 -20.91 3.11 7.52
C LEU A 79 -22.13 3.96 7.87
N ARG A 80 -23.19 3.37 8.44
CA ARG A 80 -24.37 4.10 8.92
C ARG A 80 -24.03 4.93 10.16
N GLU A 81 -23.11 4.44 10.98
CA GLU A 81 -22.60 5.09 12.18
C GLU A 81 -21.28 5.84 11.92
N CYS A 82 -21.12 6.39 10.70
CA CYS A 82 -19.88 6.98 10.23
C CYS A 82 -19.33 8.13 11.09
N THR A 83 -20.17 8.81 11.88
CA THR A 83 -19.73 9.85 12.82
C THR A 83 -18.92 9.30 13.99
N ALA A 84 -19.15 8.04 14.39
CA ALA A 84 -18.45 7.39 15.49
C ALA A 84 -17.06 6.85 15.11
N LEU A 85 -16.78 6.72 13.80
CA LEU A 85 -15.56 6.07 13.26
C LEU A 85 -14.24 6.73 13.63
N CYS A 86 -14.27 8.01 14.03
CA CYS A 86 -13.09 8.74 14.47
C CYS A 86 -13.49 9.87 15.41
N GLN A 87 -12.90 9.90 16.61
CA GLN A 87 -13.21 10.91 17.65
C GLN A 87 -12.95 12.35 17.23
N TRP A 88 -12.11 12.56 16.21
CA TRP A 88 -11.65 13.90 15.81
C TRP A 88 -12.10 14.30 14.42
N THR A 89 -12.80 13.42 13.70
CA THR A 89 -13.14 13.67 12.31
C THR A 89 -14.44 12.97 11.97
N ASP A 90 -15.43 13.73 11.53
CA ASP A 90 -16.63 13.16 10.94
C ASP A 90 -16.26 12.39 9.66
N MET A 91 -16.30 11.06 9.73
CA MET A 91 -15.94 10.21 8.62
C MET A 91 -17.04 10.09 7.57
N CYS A 92 -18.28 10.54 7.85
CA CYS A 92 -19.40 10.43 6.92
C CYS A 92 -19.11 11.09 5.57
N ARG A 93 -18.44 12.25 5.60
CA ARG A 93 -17.98 12.93 4.39
C ARG A 93 -17.10 12.03 3.50
N PHE A 94 -16.27 11.17 4.10
CA PHE A 94 -15.31 10.33 3.39
C PHE A 94 -15.88 8.98 2.94
N ILE A 95 -17.01 8.55 3.51
CA ILE A 95 -17.72 7.34 3.05
C ILE A 95 -18.51 7.60 1.76
N ALA A 96 -18.83 8.86 1.46
CA ALA A 96 -19.50 9.25 0.22
C ALA A 96 -18.77 8.74 -1.03
N ASN A 97 -19.52 8.62 -2.14
CA ASN A 97 -18.97 8.19 -3.43
C ASN A 97 -18.24 6.84 -3.36
N SER A 98 -18.80 5.86 -2.65
CA SER A 98 -18.19 4.52 -2.48
C SER A 98 -16.83 4.55 -1.76
N GLY A 99 -16.67 5.44 -0.77
CA GLY A 99 -15.44 5.58 0.03
C GLY A 99 -14.40 6.53 -0.57
N LEU A 100 -14.68 7.14 -1.73
CA LEU A 100 -13.78 8.11 -2.37
C LEU A 100 -13.84 9.49 -1.69
N GLY A 101 -14.94 9.83 -1.01
CA GLY A 101 -15.20 11.17 -0.51
C GLY A 101 -15.72 12.12 -1.59
N PRO A 102 -15.97 13.41 -1.29
CA PRO A 102 -16.49 14.36 -2.28
C PRO A 102 -15.47 14.65 -3.38
N PRO A 103 -15.91 14.93 -4.62
CA PRO A 103 -15.03 15.33 -5.70
C PRO A 103 -14.26 16.62 -5.34
N LEU A 104 -13.03 16.71 -5.81
CA LEU A 104 -12.21 17.91 -5.70
C LEU A 104 -12.43 18.80 -6.93
N ASN A 105 -12.96 20.00 -6.71
CA ASN A 105 -12.98 21.03 -7.74
C ASN A 105 -11.69 21.83 -7.66
N ASP A 106 -10.81 21.67 -8.65
CA ASP A 106 -9.59 22.46 -8.75
C ASP A 106 -9.69 23.52 -9.85
N THR A 107 -9.93 24.76 -9.42
CA THR A 107 -9.92 25.93 -10.31
C THR A 107 -8.51 26.43 -10.63
N SER A 108 -7.48 25.89 -9.96
CA SER A 108 -6.08 26.36 -10.09
C SER A 108 -5.25 25.60 -11.13
N GLY A 109 -5.83 24.59 -11.81
CA GLY A 109 -5.16 23.81 -12.85
C GLY A 109 -4.06 22.87 -12.35
N VAL A 110 -3.97 22.65 -11.03
CA VAL A 110 -3.05 21.70 -10.41
C VAL A 110 -3.40 20.26 -10.78
N LEU A 111 -4.67 19.90 -10.66
CA LEU A 111 -5.27 18.59 -10.92
C LEU A 111 -5.80 18.50 -12.37
N LEU A 112 -6.35 17.34 -12.75
CA LEU A 112 -7.15 17.21 -13.96
C LEU A 112 -8.63 17.44 -13.64
N GLY A 113 -9.45 17.66 -14.67
CA GLY A 113 -10.86 18.05 -14.49
C GLY A 113 -11.73 17.01 -13.77
N THR A 114 -11.41 15.71 -13.87
CA THR A 114 -12.19 14.63 -13.23
C THR A 114 -11.26 13.55 -12.64
N GLY A 115 -11.83 12.67 -11.81
CA GLY A 115 -11.10 11.57 -11.17
C GLY A 115 -10.42 11.96 -9.84
N TRP A 116 -10.66 13.16 -9.31
CA TRP A 116 -10.04 13.63 -8.06
C TRP A 116 -11.06 13.74 -6.94
N TYR A 117 -10.75 13.18 -5.78
CA TYR A 117 -11.65 13.13 -4.63
C TYR A 117 -10.90 13.44 -3.33
N ALA A 118 -11.61 13.99 -2.35
CA ALA A 118 -11.09 14.26 -1.01
C ALA A 118 -10.99 12.96 -0.20
N THR A 119 -10.30 11.96 -0.75
CA THR A 119 -10.24 10.60 -0.21
C THR A 119 -9.50 10.59 1.11
N ASN A 120 -10.03 9.85 2.08
CA ASN A 120 -9.38 9.65 3.36
C ASN A 120 -8.50 8.40 3.30
N GLN A 121 -7.35 8.44 3.97
CA GLN A 121 -6.40 7.32 3.95
C GLN A 121 -6.97 6.03 4.56
N PHE A 122 -7.97 6.11 5.44
CA PHE A 122 -8.54 4.96 6.14
C PHE A 122 -9.80 4.36 5.48
N THR A 123 -10.23 4.85 4.31
CA THR A 123 -11.43 4.33 3.62
C THR A 123 -11.16 3.21 2.63
N LEU A 124 -9.94 2.66 2.60
CA LEU A 124 -9.53 1.63 1.64
C LEU A 124 -10.47 0.42 1.62
N GLU A 125 -10.95 -0.04 2.78
CA GLU A 125 -11.88 -1.17 2.87
C GLU A 125 -13.18 -0.93 2.09
N VAL A 126 -13.69 0.29 2.13
CA VAL A 126 -14.91 0.69 1.43
C VAL A 126 -14.65 0.77 -0.08
N ILE A 127 -13.52 1.34 -0.48
CA ILE A 127 -13.12 1.44 -1.89
C ILE A 127 -12.93 0.04 -2.48
N PHE A 128 -12.15 -0.82 -1.79
CA PHE A 128 -11.83 -2.16 -2.22
C PHE A 128 -13.08 -3.05 -2.28
N HIS A 129 -13.96 -2.98 -1.28
CA HIS A 129 -15.21 -3.76 -1.30
C HIS A 129 -16.12 -3.31 -2.46
N ASN A 130 -16.22 -2.01 -2.76
CA ASN A 130 -17.00 -1.57 -3.91
C ASN A 130 -16.34 -1.94 -5.25
N ARG A 131 -15.00 -1.98 -5.35
CA ARG A 131 -14.31 -2.57 -6.51
C ARG A 131 -14.60 -4.08 -6.65
N MET A 132 -14.58 -4.82 -5.54
CA MET A 132 -14.90 -6.25 -5.53
C MET A 132 -16.33 -6.54 -6.01
N LYS A 133 -17.30 -5.70 -5.64
CA LYS A 133 -18.69 -5.83 -6.14
C LYS A 133 -18.77 -5.75 -7.67
N GLN A 134 -17.85 -5.01 -8.30
CA GLN A 134 -17.75 -4.86 -9.75
C GLN A 134 -16.78 -5.86 -10.40
N TYR A 135 -16.07 -6.69 -9.64
CA TYR A 135 -15.08 -7.60 -10.20
C TYR A 135 -15.77 -8.69 -11.05
N GLN A 136 -15.36 -8.80 -12.32
CA GLN A 136 -16.02 -9.68 -13.30
C GLN A 136 -16.05 -11.16 -12.86
N CYS A 137 -15.02 -11.61 -12.14
CA CYS A 137 -14.92 -12.97 -11.65
C CYS A 137 -15.37 -13.12 -10.19
N ARG A 138 -16.22 -12.21 -9.70
CA ARG A 138 -16.91 -12.43 -8.43
C ARG A 138 -17.95 -13.55 -8.60
N THR A 139 -18.03 -14.46 -7.63
CA THR A 139 -18.99 -15.58 -7.62
C THR A 139 -19.72 -15.69 -6.29
N THR A 140 -20.92 -16.25 -6.31
CA THR A 140 -21.68 -16.69 -5.13
C THR A 140 -21.54 -18.20 -4.88
N ASN A 141 -20.88 -18.92 -5.79
CA ASN A 141 -20.58 -20.34 -5.63
C ASN A 141 -19.13 -20.52 -5.18
N SER A 142 -18.93 -20.88 -3.91
CA SER A 142 -17.62 -21.06 -3.29
C SER A 142 -16.82 -22.24 -3.86
N SER A 143 -17.47 -23.26 -4.45
CA SER A 143 -16.78 -24.39 -5.05
C SER A 143 -15.97 -24.03 -6.31
N LEU A 144 -16.24 -22.86 -6.91
CA LEU A 144 -15.48 -22.33 -8.05
C LEU A 144 -14.31 -21.44 -7.62
N ALA A 145 -14.25 -21.04 -6.34
CA ALA A 145 -13.43 -19.94 -5.88
C ALA A 145 -11.95 -20.29 -5.82
N ALA A 146 -11.12 -19.45 -6.42
CA ALA A 146 -9.68 -19.44 -6.23
C ALA A 146 -9.30 -18.86 -4.86
N ALA A 147 -10.07 -17.89 -4.36
CA ALA A 147 -9.95 -17.32 -3.02
C ALA A 147 -11.30 -16.79 -2.50
N ILE A 148 -11.39 -16.59 -1.19
CA ILE A 148 -12.57 -16.15 -0.47
C ILE A 148 -12.32 -14.78 0.15
N TYR A 149 -13.08 -13.79 -0.29
CA TYR A 149 -13.05 -12.44 0.25
C TYR A 149 -13.97 -12.32 1.48
N VAL A 150 -13.40 -11.82 2.57
CA VAL A 150 -14.11 -11.47 3.82
C VAL A 150 -14.26 -9.94 3.87
N PRO A 151 -15.45 -9.37 3.55
CA PRO A 151 -15.68 -7.93 3.53
C PRO A 151 -15.88 -7.34 4.94
N PHE A 152 -14.90 -7.55 5.83
CA PHE A 152 -14.86 -6.98 7.17
C PHE A 152 -14.15 -5.64 7.13
N TYR A 153 -14.77 -4.58 7.68
CA TYR A 153 -14.16 -3.26 7.79
C TYR A 153 -13.41 -3.09 9.13
N ALA A 154 -12.42 -3.95 9.36
CA ALA A 154 -11.55 -3.98 10.53
C ALA A 154 -10.97 -2.60 10.89
N GLY A 155 -10.59 -1.79 9.90
CA GLY A 155 -9.99 -0.47 10.10
C GLY A 155 -10.98 0.58 10.58
N LEU A 156 -12.21 0.51 10.09
CA LEU A 156 -13.29 1.36 10.56
C LEU A 156 -13.76 0.93 11.95
N ASP A 157 -13.85 -0.37 12.22
CA ASP A 157 -14.18 -0.91 13.55
C ASP A 157 -13.17 -0.47 14.61
N ILE A 158 -11.88 -0.83 14.46
CA ILE A 158 -10.88 -0.51 15.47
C ILE A 158 -10.72 1.01 15.64
N GLY A 159 -10.87 1.78 14.57
CA GLY A 159 -10.77 3.24 14.59
C GLY A 159 -11.71 3.92 15.59
N GLN A 160 -12.89 3.34 15.84
CA GLN A 160 -13.86 3.81 16.84
C GLN A 160 -13.33 3.64 18.27
N HIS A 161 -12.56 2.57 18.49
CA HIS A 161 -12.24 2.04 19.81
C HIS A 161 -10.77 2.22 20.23
N LEU A 162 -9.92 2.81 19.40
CA LEU A 162 -8.49 2.99 19.71
C LEU A 162 -8.22 3.92 20.92
N TRP A 163 -9.15 4.82 21.27
CA TRP A 163 -8.97 5.79 22.34
C TRP A 163 -10.08 5.74 23.39
N GLY A 164 -9.73 5.56 24.66
CA GLY A 164 -10.69 5.64 25.77
C GLY A 164 -11.61 4.43 25.93
N TYR A 165 -11.36 3.32 25.23
CA TYR A 165 -12.10 2.07 25.36
C TYR A 165 -11.26 0.95 25.96
N ASN A 166 -11.91 0.06 26.69
CA ASN A 166 -11.26 -1.13 27.27
C ASN A 166 -10.93 -2.18 26.19
N MET A 167 -10.08 -3.16 26.53
CA MET A 167 -9.65 -4.21 25.60
C MET A 167 -10.81 -5.07 25.10
N SER A 168 -11.79 -5.36 25.96
CA SER A 168 -12.95 -6.18 25.60
C SER A 168 -13.74 -5.57 24.44
N VAL A 169 -13.99 -4.25 24.48
CA VAL A 169 -14.66 -3.53 23.38
C VAL A 169 -13.82 -3.55 22.11
N ARG A 170 -12.51 -3.29 22.22
CA ARG A 170 -11.58 -3.29 21.07
C ARG A 170 -11.49 -4.65 20.37
N ASP A 171 -11.62 -5.74 21.11
CA ASP A 171 -11.52 -7.11 20.59
C ASP A 171 -12.86 -7.68 20.11
N SER A 172 -13.99 -7.14 20.59
CA SER A 172 -15.33 -7.74 20.47
C SER A 172 -15.69 -8.14 19.04
N LEU A 173 -15.69 -7.19 18.09
CA LEU A 173 -16.12 -7.48 16.72
C LEU A 173 -15.15 -8.42 15.99
N SER A 174 -13.87 -8.38 16.34
CA SER A 174 -12.85 -9.28 15.79
C SER A 174 -13.03 -10.72 16.27
N LEU A 175 -13.36 -10.93 17.55
CA LEU A 175 -13.67 -12.25 18.13
C LEU A 175 -14.97 -12.82 17.53
N ASP A 176 -15.95 -11.96 17.35
CA ASP A 176 -17.23 -12.32 16.76
C ASP A 176 -17.11 -12.72 15.29
N LEU A 177 -16.23 -12.05 14.54
CA LEU A 177 -15.94 -12.41 13.16
C LEU A 177 -15.36 -13.82 13.06
N VAL A 178 -14.34 -14.15 13.87
CA VAL A 178 -13.72 -15.48 13.80
C VAL A 178 -14.70 -16.58 14.21
N GLN A 179 -15.58 -16.31 15.18
CA GLN A 179 -16.64 -17.24 15.54
C GLN A 179 -17.64 -17.43 14.40
N TRP A 180 -18.03 -16.35 13.72
CA TRP A 180 -18.89 -16.43 12.54
C TRP A 180 -18.24 -17.23 11.41
N LEU A 181 -16.96 -16.98 11.12
CA LEU A 181 -16.23 -17.67 10.05
C LEU A 181 -16.17 -19.18 10.30
N LYS A 182 -15.86 -19.61 11.53
CA LYS A 182 -15.83 -21.04 11.91
C LYS A 182 -17.19 -21.73 11.80
N SER A 183 -18.29 -20.98 11.77
CA SER A 183 -19.63 -21.54 11.53
C SER A 183 -19.90 -21.85 10.05
N LYS A 184 -19.04 -21.39 9.13
CA LYS A 184 -19.24 -21.53 7.69
C LYS A 184 -18.54 -22.78 7.13
N PRO A 185 -19.17 -23.53 6.21
CA PRO A 185 -18.56 -24.71 5.62
C PRO A 185 -17.27 -24.37 4.85
N GLU A 186 -17.21 -23.21 4.20
CA GLU A 186 -16.04 -22.81 3.43
C GLU A 186 -14.79 -22.62 4.29
N TRP A 187 -14.94 -22.32 5.59
CA TRP A 187 -13.82 -22.24 6.53
C TRP A 187 -13.09 -23.58 6.65
N TRP A 188 -13.84 -24.67 6.74
CA TRP A 188 -13.30 -25.99 7.07
C TRP A 188 -12.62 -26.70 5.89
N LEU A 189 -12.80 -26.20 4.66
CA LEU A 189 -12.16 -26.78 3.47
C LEU A 189 -10.64 -26.56 3.47
N HIS A 190 -10.18 -25.37 3.86
CA HIS A 190 -8.76 -25.00 3.83
C HIS A 190 -8.29 -24.30 5.11
N GLY A 191 -9.10 -24.28 6.17
CA GLY A 191 -8.74 -23.74 7.48
C GLY A 191 -8.36 -22.25 7.47
N GLY A 192 -8.93 -21.47 6.56
CA GLY A 192 -8.63 -20.04 6.41
C GLY A 192 -7.54 -19.69 5.39
N LYS A 193 -6.81 -20.68 4.83
CA LYS A 193 -5.68 -20.43 3.90
C LYS A 193 -6.08 -19.74 2.60
N ASP A 194 -7.34 -19.89 2.20
CA ASP A 194 -7.90 -19.28 1.01
C ASP A 194 -8.73 -18.04 1.28
N HIS A 195 -8.80 -17.61 2.53
CA HIS A 195 -9.46 -16.38 2.94
C HIS A 195 -8.51 -15.20 2.90
N PHE A 196 -9.06 -14.05 2.56
CA PHE A 196 -8.37 -12.78 2.66
C PHE A 196 -9.31 -11.66 3.08
N PHE A 197 -8.75 -10.65 3.77
CA PHE A 197 -9.42 -9.38 4.00
C PHE A 197 -8.45 -8.22 3.78
N ILE A 198 -9.04 -7.04 3.62
CA ILE A 198 -8.33 -5.78 3.43
C ILE A 198 -8.56 -4.95 4.69
N SER A 199 -7.53 -4.22 5.12
CA SER A 199 -7.63 -3.23 6.18
C SER A 199 -7.22 -1.86 5.69
N GLY A 200 -8.02 -0.85 6.03
CA GLY A 200 -7.70 0.56 5.82
C GLY A 200 -6.73 1.12 6.84
N ARG A 201 -6.25 0.34 7.82
CA ARG A 201 -5.29 0.76 8.84
C ARG A 201 -4.01 -0.06 8.80
N ILE A 202 -3.01 0.41 9.54
CA ILE A 202 -1.70 -0.24 9.64
C ILE A 202 -1.79 -1.50 10.50
N THR A 203 -0.93 -2.48 10.22
CA THR A 203 -0.84 -3.75 10.97
C THR A 203 -0.80 -3.57 12.50
N TYR A 204 -0.13 -2.52 12.99
CA TYR A 204 0.10 -2.30 14.42
C TYR A 204 -1.18 -1.99 15.21
N ASP A 205 -2.25 -1.56 14.54
CA ASP A 205 -3.57 -1.37 15.17
C ASP A 205 -4.23 -2.71 15.56
N TYR A 206 -3.72 -3.83 15.05
CA TYR A 206 -4.28 -5.18 15.23
C TYR A 206 -3.35 -6.18 15.93
N ARG A 207 -2.20 -5.69 16.42
CA ARG A 207 -1.14 -6.48 17.04
C ARG A 207 -0.85 -5.98 18.44
N ARG A 208 -1.87 -5.94 19.29
CA ARG A 208 -1.69 -5.54 20.68
C ARG A 208 -0.58 -6.40 21.33
N PRO A 209 0.49 -5.78 21.87
CA PRO A 209 1.68 -6.52 22.29
C PRO A 209 1.52 -7.24 23.63
N THR A 210 0.64 -6.75 24.50
CA THR A 210 0.37 -7.34 25.83
C THR A 210 -1.11 -7.29 26.16
N GLU A 211 -1.56 -8.14 27.10
CA GLU A 211 -2.94 -8.13 27.60
C GLU A 211 -3.11 -7.10 28.74
N GLU A 212 -2.65 -5.87 28.52
CA GLU A 212 -2.79 -4.73 29.44
C GLU A 212 -3.68 -3.65 28.83
N GLU A 213 -4.56 -3.03 29.63
CA GLU A 213 -5.54 -2.05 29.13
C GLU A 213 -4.91 -0.85 28.41
N LYS A 214 -3.71 -0.43 28.82
CA LYS A 214 -2.96 0.66 28.17
C LYS A 214 -2.32 0.28 26.84
N SER A 215 -2.25 -1.01 26.51
CA SER A 215 -1.58 -1.48 25.29
C SER A 215 -2.40 -1.15 24.05
N TRP A 216 -1.71 -0.71 22.99
CA TRP A 216 -2.33 -0.21 21.77
C TRP A 216 -3.00 -1.30 20.93
N GLY A 217 -4.13 -0.97 20.30
CA GLY A 217 -4.77 -1.83 19.29
C GLY A 217 -5.62 -2.97 19.84
N ASN A 218 -6.10 -3.81 18.91
CA ASN A 218 -6.76 -5.08 19.21
C ASN A 218 -5.85 -6.28 18.89
N LYS A 219 -6.37 -7.50 19.02
CA LYS A 219 -5.61 -8.73 18.73
C LYS A 219 -5.98 -9.44 17.43
N LEU A 220 -6.75 -8.80 16.53
CA LEU A 220 -7.31 -9.44 15.33
C LEU A 220 -6.26 -10.21 14.53
N MET A 221 -5.09 -9.61 14.27
CA MET A 221 -4.02 -10.24 13.46
C MET A 221 -3.15 -11.23 14.26
N LEU A 222 -3.41 -11.39 15.55
CA LEU A 222 -2.73 -12.34 16.43
C LEU A 222 -3.61 -13.57 16.75
N LEU A 223 -4.90 -13.53 16.40
CA LEU A 223 -5.82 -14.66 16.57
C LEU A 223 -5.34 -15.88 15.76
N PRO A 224 -5.46 -17.11 16.31
CA PRO A 224 -5.06 -18.33 15.60
C PRO A 224 -5.71 -18.46 14.22
N GLU A 225 -6.99 -18.09 14.11
CA GLU A 225 -7.78 -18.15 12.88
C GLU A 225 -7.22 -17.24 11.77
N THR A 226 -6.84 -16.01 12.09
CA THR A 226 -6.39 -15.02 11.10
C THR A 226 -4.93 -15.21 10.69
N LYS A 227 -4.15 -16.01 11.42
CA LYS A 227 -2.78 -16.38 11.01
C LYS A 227 -2.74 -17.17 9.69
N ASN A 228 -3.83 -17.85 9.35
CA ASN A 228 -3.93 -18.58 8.09
C ASN A 228 -4.38 -17.70 6.92
N PHE A 229 -4.89 -16.50 7.18
CA PHE A 229 -5.42 -15.61 6.13
C PHE A 229 -4.31 -14.97 5.31
N THR A 230 -4.63 -14.57 4.09
CA THR A 230 -3.90 -13.49 3.43
C THR A 230 -4.46 -12.14 3.91
N LEU A 231 -3.66 -11.39 4.67
CA LEU A 231 -4.05 -10.13 5.30
C LEU A 231 -3.47 -8.96 4.50
N LEU A 232 -4.33 -8.17 3.85
CA LEU A 232 -3.87 -6.97 3.16
C LEU A 232 -4.09 -5.73 4.02
N ALA A 233 -3.09 -4.87 4.12
CA ALA A 233 -3.16 -3.63 4.90
C ALA A 233 -2.43 -2.50 4.20
N ILE A 234 -2.70 -1.25 4.57
CA ILE A 234 -1.95 -0.09 4.05
C ILE A 234 -0.48 -0.08 4.51
N GLU A 235 -0.16 -0.79 5.60
CA GLU A 235 1.20 -1.06 6.07
C GLU A 235 1.23 -2.43 6.75
N SER A 236 2.17 -3.30 6.35
CA SER A 236 2.33 -4.66 6.90
C SER A 236 3.48 -4.76 7.89
N ALA A 237 3.43 -5.75 8.77
CA ALA A 237 4.52 -5.98 9.71
C ALA A 237 5.71 -6.64 8.99
N PRO A 238 6.95 -6.21 9.25
CA PRO A 238 8.12 -6.95 8.78
C PRO A 238 8.08 -8.40 9.30
N PHE A 239 8.56 -9.34 8.47
CA PHE A 239 8.77 -10.75 8.82
C PHE A 239 7.51 -11.57 9.14
N THR A 240 6.31 -11.04 8.93
CA THR A 240 5.10 -11.87 8.97
C THR A 240 4.87 -12.52 7.61
N THR A 241 4.47 -13.78 7.62
CA THR A 241 4.38 -14.57 6.38
C THR A 241 3.04 -14.40 5.69
N ASN A 242 2.02 -13.93 6.41
CA ASN A 242 0.62 -13.93 5.99
C ASN A 242 0.05 -12.53 5.71
N GLU A 243 0.84 -11.48 5.91
CA GLU A 243 0.46 -10.10 5.56
C GLU A 243 1.11 -9.61 4.28
N VAL A 244 0.42 -8.68 3.63
CA VAL A 244 0.89 -8.01 2.42
C VAL A 244 0.48 -6.54 2.47
N ALA A 245 1.44 -5.63 2.39
CA ALA A 245 1.09 -4.22 2.27
C ALA A 245 0.62 -3.89 0.85
N ILE A 246 -0.45 -3.12 0.76
CA ILE A 246 -1.01 -2.57 -0.47
C ILE A 246 -1.09 -1.04 -0.40
N PRO A 247 -1.13 -0.33 -1.55
CA PRO A 247 -1.07 1.12 -1.58
C PRO A 247 -2.12 1.80 -0.72
N TYR A 248 -1.72 2.88 -0.05
CA TYR A 248 -2.69 3.81 0.55
C TYR A 248 -3.59 4.38 -0.57
N PRO A 249 -4.89 4.60 -0.32
CA PRO A 249 -5.72 5.30 -1.28
C PRO A 249 -5.23 6.75 -1.41
N THR A 250 -4.97 7.16 -2.65
CA THR A 250 -4.55 8.53 -3.00
C THR A 250 -5.77 9.42 -3.24
N TYR A 251 -5.57 10.66 -3.71
CA TYR A 251 -6.69 11.53 -4.10
C TYR A 251 -7.19 11.27 -5.52
N PHE A 252 -6.48 10.46 -6.31
CA PHE A 252 -6.78 10.22 -7.72
C PHE A 252 -7.37 8.82 -7.92
N HIS A 253 -8.59 8.79 -8.42
CA HIS A 253 -9.41 7.63 -8.71
C HIS A 253 -9.92 7.73 -10.16
N PRO A 254 -9.07 7.36 -11.13
CA PRO A 254 -9.41 7.43 -12.54
C PRO A 254 -10.59 6.51 -12.89
N SER A 255 -11.42 6.92 -13.84
CA SER A 255 -12.50 6.08 -14.38
C SER A 255 -12.04 5.15 -15.50
N ASN A 256 -10.94 5.48 -16.18
CA ASN A 256 -10.39 4.74 -17.33
C ASN A 256 -8.88 4.99 -17.51
N MET A 257 -8.25 4.27 -18.45
CA MET A 257 -6.81 4.37 -18.72
C MET A 257 -6.40 5.75 -19.24
N SER A 258 -7.22 6.37 -20.10
CA SER A 258 -6.92 7.68 -20.69
C SER A 258 -6.72 8.76 -19.62
N GLN A 259 -7.45 8.72 -18.51
CA GLN A 259 -7.22 9.62 -17.38
C GLN A 259 -5.87 9.39 -16.70
N VAL A 260 -5.42 8.13 -16.59
CA VAL A 260 -4.10 7.79 -16.06
C VAL A 260 -3.01 8.31 -17.00
N GLU A 261 -3.13 8.04 -18.30
CA GLU A 261 -2.18 8.50 -19.33
C GLU A 261 -2.08 10.02 -19.35
N SER A 262 -3.23 10.72 -19.34
CA SER A 262 -3.27 12.19 -19.27
C SER A 262 -2.56 12.72 -18.02
N TRP A 263 -2.71 12.03 -16.89
CA TRP A 263 -2.03 12.44 -15.66
C TRP A 263 -0.52 12.15 -15.72
N GLN A 264 -0.12 10.99 -16.24
CA GLN A 264 1.26 10.63 -16.47
C GLN A 264 1.96 11.64 -17.39
N GLU A 265 1.34 12.03 -18.49
CA GLU A 265 1.83 13.07 -19.39
C GLU A 265 1.98 14.41 -18.68
N LYS A 266 0.95 14.83 -17.93
CA LYS A 266 0.98 16.08 -17.16
C LYS A 266 2.16 16.11 -16.19
N VAL A 267 2.38 15.07 -15.39
CA VAL A 267 3.50 15.06 -14.41
C VAL A 267 4.87 14.85 -15.06
N ARG A 268 4.92 14.25 -16.26
CA ARG A 268 6.12 14.09 -17.08
C ARG A 268 6.58 15.42 -17.67
N SER A 269 5.66 16.28 -18.09
CA SER A 269 5.99 17.59 -18.68
C SER A 269 6.17 18.71 -17.66
N MET A 270 5.92 18.48 -16.36
CA MET A 270 6.07 19.51 -15.34
C MET A 270 7.53 19.95 -15.18
N ASP A 271 7.73 21.28 -15.12
CA ASP A 271 8.96 21.88 -14.62
C ASP A 271 9.11 21.65 -13.11
N ARG A 272 10.35 21.37 -12.69
CA ARG A 272 10.70 20.96 -11.31
C ARG A 272 11.84 21.83 -10.78
N PRO A 273 11.54 23.09 -10.42
CA PRO A 273 12.55 24.05 -9.98
C PRO A 273 13.19 23.69 -8.64
N TRP A 274 12.55 22.87 -7.81
CA TRP A 274 13.09 22.46 -6.52
C TRP A 274 13.81 21.13 -6.64
N LEU A 275 15.07 21.06 -6.18
CA LEU A 275 15.78 19.79 -6.06
C LEU A 275 14.99 18.83 -5.15
N PHE A 276 14.55 19.30 -3.99
CA PHE A 276 13.77 18.47 -3.08
C PHE A 276 12.67 19.23 -2.34
N SER A 277 11.73 18.48 -1.77
CA SER A 277 10.70 19.06 -0.92
C SER A 277 10.32 18.16 0.25
N PHE A 278 9.76 18.80 1.27
CA PHE A 278 9.18 18.11 2.41
C PHE A 278 7.81 18.68 2.76
N ALA A 279 6.85 17.79 2.99
CA ALA A 279 5.59 18.10 3.64
C ALA A 279 5.53 17.37 4.99
N GLY A 280 5.55 18.13 6.08
CA GLY A 280 5.56 17.55 7.41
C GLY A 280 5.52 18.56 8.55
N ALA A 281 5.24 18.04 9.75
CA ALA A 281 5.31 18.77 11.02
C ALA A 281 6.53 18.32 11.83
N ARG A 282 7.03 19.23 12.68
CA ARG A 282 7.96 18.89 13.76
C ARG A 282 7.33 17.92 14.74
N ARG A 283 8.16 17.12 15.41
CA ARG A 283 7.73 16.15 16.44
C ARG A 283 8.54 16.36 17.74
N PRO A 284 8.33 17.48 18.47
CA PRO A 284 9.16 17.85 19.61
C PRO A 284 9.11 16.83 20.76
N MET A 285 8.03 16.04 20.85
CA MET A 285 7.86 14.98 21.85
C MET A 285 8.46 13.62 21.43
N GLN A 286 9.05 13.51 20.23
CA GLN A 286 9.65 12.28 19.72
C GLN A 286 11.12 12.55 19.36
N SER A 287 12.02 12.43 20.33
CA SER A 287 13.46 12.72 20.15
C SER A 287 14.16 11.87 19.08
N THR A 288 13.60 10.71 18.75
CA THR A 288 14.10 9.82 17.69
C THR A 288 13.64 10.22 16.29
N SER A 289 12.68 11.15 16.17
CA SER A 289 12.15 11.59 14.89
C SER A 289 13.19 12.39 14.11
N ILE A 290 13.41 12.02 12.85
CA ILE A 290 14.26 12.81 11.95
C ILE A 290 13.57 14.04 11.38
N ARG A 291 12.25 14.20 11.55
CA ARG A 291 11.48 15.29 10.91
C ARG A 291 12.02 16.67 11.24
N ASP A 292 12.51 16.90 12.45
CA ASP A 292 13.10 18.17 12.86
C ASP A 292 14.41 18.45 12.10
N HIS A 293 15.23 17.42 11.86
CA HIS A 293 16.46 17.51 11.06
C HIS A 293 16.14 17.83 9.59
N LEU A 294 15.14 17.15 9.02
CA LEU A 294 14.71 17.41 7.64
C LEU A 294 14.18 18.83 7.47
N ILE A 295 13.38 19.31 8.43
CA ILE A 295 12.85 20.68 8.41
C ILE A 295 13.98 21.70 8.54
N ASN A 296 14.96 21.46 9.43
CA ASN A 296 16.09 22.35 9.60
C ASN A 296 16.92 22.45 8.32
N GLN A 297 17.33 21.32 7.73
CA GLN A 297 18.08 21.32 6.47
C GLN A 297 17.29 21.98 5.32
N CYS A 298 15.99 21.68 5.19
CA CYS A 298 15.15 22.28 4.16
C CYS A 298 14.94 23.79 4.33
N THR A 299 14.90 24.29 5.57
CA THR A 299 14.74 25.74 5.83
C THR A 299 16.03 26.52 5.55
N GLN A 300 17.18 25.84 5.55
CA GLN A 300 18.50 26.43 5.32
C GLN A 300 18.96 26.29 3.86
N SER A 301 18.14 25.71 2.99
CA SER A 301 18.45 25.38 1.61
C SER A 301 17.56 26.17 0.66
N ASP A 302 18.15 26.87 -0.29
CA ASP A 302 17.42 27.53 -1.38
C ASP A 302 16.90 26.53 -2.43
N GLU A 303 17.38 25.29 -2.40
CA GLU A 303 16.99 24.19 -3.29
C GLU A 303 15.80 23.37 -2.75
N CYS A 304 15.38 23.64 -1.50
CA CYS A 304 14.30 22.92 -0.85
C CYS A 304 12.99 23.71 -0.75
N ARG A 305 11.87 23.05 -1.06
CA ARG A 305 10.54 23.58 -0.76
C ARG A 305 9.89 22.88 0.44
N LEU A 306 9.62 23.65 1.49
CA LEU A 306 8.90 23.17 2.67
C LEU A 306 7.41 23.52 2.63
N VAL A 307 6.55 22.54 2.92
CA VAL A 307 5.18 22.76 3.38
C VAL A 307 5.08 22.30 4.83
N GLN A 308 5.08 23.27 5.75
CA GLN A 308 4.97 22.99 7.17
C GLN A 308 3.52 22.63 7.54
N CYS A 309 3.34 21.43 8.07
CA CYS A 309 2.09 20.99 8.67
C CYS A 309 2.05 21.47 10.14
N GLY A 310 0.93 22.01 10.62
CA GLY A 310 0.83 22.56 11.99
C GLY A 310 -0.55 23.18 12.28
N TYR A 311 -0.71 23.72 13.49
CA TYR A 311 -1.95 24.37 13.94
C TYR A 311 -2.22 25.66 13.14
N GLY A 312 -3.38 25.73 12.48
CA GLY A 312 -3.75 26.81 11.55
C GLY A 312 -3.92 26.32 10.11
N LYS A 313 -4.16 27.23 9.14
CA LYS A 313 -4.52 26.97 7.73
C LYS A 313 -4.04 25.58 7.27
N ASP A 314 -4.99 24.72 6.92
CA ASP A 314 -4.92 23.28 6.58
C ASP A 314 -3.90 22.88 5.49
N ASN A 315 -2.62 23.19 5.68
CA ASN A 315 -1.62 23.15 4.61
C ASN A 315 -1.36 21.75 4.06
N CYS A 316 -1.40 20.73 4.92
CA CYS A 316 -1.18 19.32 4.55
C CYS A 316 -2.47 18.51 4.43
N HIS A 317 -3.62 19.12 4.70
CA HIS A 317 -4.94 18.55 4.44
C HIS A 317 -5.53 19.05 3.12
N SER A 318 -4.86 20.00 2.46
CA SER A 318 -5.16 20.44 1.10
C SER A 318 -4.51 19.51 0.06
N PRO A 319 -5.29 18.71 -0.69
CA PRO A 319 -4.75 17.82 -1.71
C PRO A 319 -4.03 18.60 -2.81
N THR A 320 -4.62 19.71 -3.26
CA THR A 320 -4.05 20.57 -4.30
C THR A 320 -2.70 21.14 -3.89
N ARG A 321 -2.52 21.52 -2.62
CA ARG A 321 -1.23 22.05 -2.14
C ARG A 321 -0.14 20.98 -2.12
N ILE A 322 -0.44 19.77 -1.66
CA ILE A 322 0.51 18.65 -1.63
C ILE A 322 0.87 18.19 -3.04
N ILE A 323 -0.13 17.99 -3.91
CA ILE A 323 0.11 17.62 -5.30
C ILE A 323 0.92 18.71 -6.02
N LYS A 324 0.61 20.00 -5.79
CA LYS A 324 1.38 21.12 -6.33
C LYS A 324 2.83 21.12 -5.84
N LEU A 325 3.08 20.87 -4.56
CA LEU A 325 4.44 20.78 -4.03
C LEU A 325 5.23 19.69 -4.77
N PHE A 326 4.73 18.45 -4.72
CA PHE A 326 5.47 17.30 -5.23
C PHE A 326 5.65 17.31 -6.74
N LYS A 327 4.69 17.83 -7.52
CA LYS A 327 4.84 17.86 -8.97
C LYS A 327 5.88 18.87 -9.48
N HIS A 328 6.33 19.79 -8.62
CA HIS A 328 7.38 20.78 -8.91
C HIS A 328 8.72 20.46 -8.21
N SER A 329 8.87 19.27 -7.62
CA SER A 329 10.12 18.85 -6.98
C SER A 329 10.70 17.62 -7.66
N LYS A 330 12.03 17.51 -7.77
CA LYS A 330 12.68 16.30 -8.29
C LYS A 330 12.56 15.15 -7.29
N PHE A 331 12.90 15.43 -6.04
CA PHE A 331 12.88 14.47 -4.93
C PHE A 331 11.91 14.87 -3.81
N CYS A 332 11.26 13.90 -3.17
CA CYS A 332 10.28 14.13 -2.12
C CYS A 332 10.65 13.36 -0.86
N LEU A 333 10.89 14.06 0.24
CA LEU A 333 11.35 13.45 1.49
C LEU A 333 10.20 12.67 2.16
N GLN A 334 10.41 11.37 2.35
CA GLN A 334 9.46 10.44 2.97
C GLN A 334 10.03 9.79 4.24
N PRO A 335 10.26 10.55 5.33
CA PRO A 335 10.58 9.97 6.63
C PRO A 335 9.46 9.08 7.15
N THR A 336 9.81 8.28 8.16
CA THR A 336 8.85 7.58 9.01
C THR A 336 7.91 8.59 9.73
N GLY A 337 6.73 8.11 10.09
CA GLY A 337 5.73 8.83 10.88
C GLY A 337 5.51 8.14 12.21
N ASP A 338 4.24 7.99 12.59
CA ASP A 338 3.87 7.15 13.73
C ASP A 338 4.11 5.66 13.44
N SER A 339 4.21 5.32 12.15
CA SER A 339 4.62 4.02 11.59
C SER A 339 5.63 4.22 10.45
N TYR A 340 6.03 3.15 9.74
CA TYR A 340 7.09 3.23 8.75
C TYR A 340 6.70 3.99 7.48
N THR A 341 5.46 3.84 7.01
CA THR A 341 5.01 4.42 5.74
C THR A 341 3.92 5.44 5.95
N ARG A 342 3.90 6.46 5.09
CA ARG A 342 2.88 7.51 5.09
C ARG A 342 2.19 7.52 3.74
N ARG A 343 0.90 7.90 3.71
CA ARG A 343 0.18 8.16 2.45
C ARG A 343 0.96 9.09 1.51
N SER A 344 1.69 10.06 2.06
CA SER A 344 2.55 11.00 1.33
C SER A 344 3.54 10.31 0.38
N THR A 345 3.98 9.08 0.68
CA THR A 345 4.77 8.26 -0.25
C THR A 345 4.04 8.06 -1.58
N PHE A 346 2.77 7.64 -1.52
CA PHE A 346 1.95 7.40 -2.69
C PHE A 346 1.56 8.70 -3.40
N ASP A 347 1.30 9.78 -2.64
CA ASP A 347 1.04 11.10 -3.23
C ASP A 347 2.29 11.64 -3.96
N SER A 348 3.51 11.34 -3.49
CA SER A 348 4.74 11.72 -4.20
C SER A 348 4.95 10.94 -5.50
N ILE A 349 4.70 9.63 -5.50
CA ILE A 349 4.75 8.79 -6.71
C ILE A 349 3.68 9.25 -7.69
N LEU A 350 2.46 9.50 -7.22
CA LEU A 350 1.36 10.05 -8.01
C LEU A 350 1.75 11.37 -8.69
N SER A 351 2.51 12.23 -8.02
CA SER A 351 3.01 13.50 -8.59
C SER A 351 4.29 13.37 -9.45
N GLY A 352 4.77 12.14 -9.72
CA GLY A 352 6.02 11.91 -10.45
C GLY A 352 7.27 12.40 -9.71
N CYS A 353 7.20 12.56 -8.40
CA CYS A 353 8.32 12.97 -7.56
C CYS A 353 9.04 11.74 -7.01
N ILE A 354 10.38 11.70 -7.09
CA ILE A 354 11.15 10.53 -6.65
C ILE A 354 11.15 10.48 -5.13
N PRO A 355 10.55 9.46 -4.49
CA PRO A 355 10.56 9.36 -3.03
C PRO A 355 11.98 9.13 -2.49
N VAL A 356 12.32 9.86 -1.43
CA VAL A 356 13.52 9.66 -0.62
C VAL A 356 13.12 9.01 0.69
N PHE A 357 13.47 7.75 0.88
CA PHE A 357 13.17 6.99 2.08
C PHE A 357 14.32 7.03 3.08
N PHE A 358 13.97 7.03 4.36
CA PHE A 358 14.94 7.09 5.46
C PHE A 358 14.99 5.81 6.30
N HIS A 359 14.06 4.89 6.04
CA HIS A 359 14.02 3.58 6.68
C HIS A 359 13.59 2.52 5.65
N PRO A 360 14.23 1.34 5.59
CA PRO A 360 13.87 0.28 4.63
C PRO A 360 12.42 -0.17 4.77
N GLY A 361 11.93 -0.15 6.01
CA GLY A 361 10.52 -0.41 6.35
C GLY A 361 9.52 0.47 5.60
N SER A 362 9.88 1.66 5.10
CA SER A 362 8.93 2.55 4.42
C SER A 362 8.49 2.07 3.02
N ALA A 363 9.26 1.17 2.40
CA ALA A 363 8.91 0.63 1.08
C ALA A 363 9.62 -0.68 0.73
N TYR A 364 10.84 -0.92 1.19
CA TYR A 364 11.69 -2.00 0.66
C TYR A 364 11.43 -3.37 1.30
N THR A 365 10.70 -3.42 2.41
CA THR A 365 10.25 -4.67 3.04
C THR A 365 8.74 -4.89 2.89
N GLN A 366 8.06 -4.04 2.12
CA GLN A 366 6.61 -4.11 1.91
C GLN A 366 6.23 -3.64 0.50
N TYR A 367 4.94 -3.66 0.13
CA TYR A 367 4.46 -3.30 -1.23
C TYR A 367 5.05 -4.12 -2.39
N MET A 368 5.57 -5.32 -2.11
CA MET A 368 6.29 -6.17 -3.07
C MET A 368 5.49 -6.53 -4.34
N TRP A 369 4.16 -6.47 -4.28
CA TRP A 369 3.28 -6.70 -5.43
C TRP A 369 3.13 -5.46 -6.33
N HIS A 370 3.29 -4.27 -5.74
CA HIS A 370 3.01 -2.99 -6.40
C HIS A 370 4.28 -2.28 -6.85
N PHE A 371 5.39 -2.43 -6.11
CA PHE A 371 6.64 -1.74 -6.39
C PHE A 371 7.65 -2.65 -7.12
N PRO A 372 8.52 -2.09 -7.98
CA PRO A 372 9.63 -2.84 -8.56
C PRO A 372 10.58 -3.38 -7.49
N LYS A 373 11.17 -4.56 -7.72
CA LYS A 373 12.17 -5.14 -6.80
C LYS A 373 13.45 -4.31 -6.68
N ASN A 374 13.87 -3.67 -7.77
CA ASN A 374 15.04 -2.82 -7.78
C ASN A 374 14.66 -1.39 -7.34
N TYR A 375 14.85 -1.12 -6.04
CA TYR A 375 14.46 0.16 -5.44
C TYR A 375 15.24 1.36 -5.96
N SER A 376 16.50 1.18 -6.38
CA SER A 376 17.32 2.30 -6.88
C SER A 376 16.80 2.89 -8.19
N ARG A 377 15.87 2.21 -8.86
CA ARG A 377 15.23 2.71 -10.08
C ARG A 377 14.10 3.70 -9.82
N TYR A 378 13.53 3.75 -8.62
CA TYR A 378 12.38 4.61 -8.35
C TYR A 378 12.51 5.44 -7.06
N SER A 379 13.54 5.21 -6.24
CA SER A 379 13.70 5.92 -4.97
C SER A 379 15.17 6.12 -4.60
N VAL A 380 15.41 7.08 -3.71
CA VAL A 380 16.70 7.27 -3.03
C VAL A 380 16.57 6.80 -1.59
N PHE A 381 17.62 6.21 -1.04
CA PHE A 381 17.69 5.83 0.37
C PHE A 381 18.77 6.64 1.09
N ILE A 382 18.42 7.27 2.21
CA ILE A 382 19.36 7.99 3.08
C ILE A 382 19.12 7.51 4.51
N PRO A 383 20.06 6.81 5.17
CA PRO A 383 19.83 6.27 6.51
C PRO A 383 19.43 7.35 7.53
N GLU A 384 18.33 7.13 8.28
CA GLU A 384 17.83 8.10 9.26
C GLU A 384 18.86 8.47 10.34
N ASP A 385 19.70 7.52 10.74
CA ASP A 385 20.72 7.73 11.78
C ASP A 385 21.86 8.63 11.28
N GLU A 386 22.29 8.50 10.03
CA GLU A 386 23.35 9.36 9.44
C GLU A 386 22.90 10.82 9.32
N VAL A 387 21.62 11.04 9.02
CA VAL A 387 21.01 12.38 9.02
C VAL A 387 20.96 12.96 10.44
N ARG A 388 20.57 12.13 11.43
CA ARG A 388 20.47 12.55 12.84
C ARG A 388 21.84 12.89 13.43
N GLU A 389 22.87 12.15 13.03
CA GLU A 389 24.26 12.35 13.48
C GLU A 389 24.97 13.48 12.70
N GLY A 390 24.31 14.10 11.73
CA GLY A 390 24.90 15.17 10.91
C GLY A 390 26.00 14.68 9.97
N LYS A 391 26.10 13.38 9.72
CA LYS A 391 27.09 12.76 8.82
C LYS A 391 26.77 12.97 7.35
N VAL A 392 25.49 13.21 7.05
CA VAL A 392 24.99 13.35 5.68
C VAL A 392 24.10 14.60 5.54
N SER A 393 24.40 15.41 4.53
CA SER A 393 23.51 16.45 4.01
C SER A 393 22.61 15.87 2.93
N ILE A 394 21.30 16.11 3.05
CA ILE A 394 20.31 15.63 2.08
C ILE A 394 20.55 16.26 0.71
N GLU A 395 20.79 17.57 0.69
CA GLU A 395 21.06 18.31 -0.55
C GLU A 395 22.31 17.78 -1.25
N GLU A 396 23.41 17.54 -0.52
CA GLU A 396 24.65 16.99 -1.08
C GLU A 396 24.49 15.58 -1.64
N VAL A 397 23.61 14.75 -1.06
CA VAL A 397 23.32 13.42 -1.60
C VAL A 397 22.51 13.54 -2.88
N LEU A 398 21.47 14.37 -2.87
CA LEU A 398 20.54 14.47 -4.00
C LEU A 398 21.14 15.21 -5.20
N SER A 399 22.05 16.16 -4.98
CA SER A 399 22.75 16.90 -6.04
C SER A 399 23.77 16.05 -6.81
N LYS A 400 24.16 14.88 -6.29
CA LYS A 400 25.03 13.92 -6.99
C LYS A 400 24.33 13.18 -8.13
N TYR A 401 23.00 13.19 -8.18
CA TYR A 401 22.26 12.58 -9.28
C TYR A 401 22.26 13.51 -10.48
N SER A 402 22.76 13.01 -11.61
CA SER A 402 22.66 13.73 -12.89
C SER A 402 21.21 13.89 -13.33
N GLU A 403 20.93 14.89 -14.17
CA GLU A 403 19.60 15.10 -14.76
C GLU A 403 19.09 13.86 -15.49
N GLU A 404 19.99 13.10 -16.13
CA GLU A 404 19.62 11.86 -16.81
C GLU A 404 19.17 10.77 -15.84
N GLN A 405 19.89 10.58 -14.72
CA GLN A 405 19.48 9.64 -13.68
C GLN A 405 18.14 10.05 -13.06
N VAL A 406 17.93 11.35 -12.79
CA VAL A 406 16.66 11.87 -12.28
C VAL A 406 15.54 11.62 -13.27
N ARG A 407 15.77 11.85 -14.57
CA ARG A 407 14.80 11.61 -15.65
C ARG A 407 14.42 10.13 -15.73
N GLU A 408 15.40 9.22 -15.72
CA GLU A 408 15.17 7.78 -15.73
C GLU A 408 14.38 7.32 -14.50
N MET A 409 14.81 7.73 -13.29
CA MET A 409 14.11 7.40 -12.06
C MET A 409 12.66 7.88 -12.08
N ARG A 410 12.45 9.11 -12.57
CA ARG A 410 11.11 9.69 -12.70
C ARG A 410 10.24 8.93 -13.68
N GLU A 411 10.75 8.45 -14.82
CA GLU A 411 9.96 7.61 -15.74
C GLU A 411 9.52 6.30 -15.06
N ASN A 412 10.36 5.69 -14.22
CA ASN A 412 9.95 4.53 -13.43
C ASN A 412 8.84 4.90 -12.43
N VAL A 413 8.96 6.03 -11.72
CA VAL A 413 7.94 6.54 -10.78
C VAL A 413 6.61 6.81 -11.50
N VAL A 414 6.63 7.50 -12.64
CA VAL A 414 5.42 7.79 -13.44
C VAL A 414 4.79 6.51 -13.97
N GLY A 415 5.60 5.53 -14.41
CA GLY A 415 5.12 4.22 -14.83
C GLY A 415 4.43 3.39 -13.73
N MET A 416 4.69 3.70 -12.46
CA MET A 416 4.06 3.02 -11.32
C MET A 416 2.63 3.53 -11.02
N ILE A 417 2.22 4.70 -11.52
CA ILE A 417 0.98 5.38 -11.13
C ILE A 417 -0.25 4.47 -11.24
N ALA A 418 -0.44 3.81 -12.38
CA ALA A 418 -1.54 2.87 -12.60
C ALA A 418 -1.68 1.83 -11.47
N ARG A 419 -0.55 1.27 -11.01
CA ARG A 419 -0.50 0.16 -10.04
C ARG A 419 -0.67 0.58 -8.59
N ILE A 420 -0.72 1.90 -8.32
CA ILE A 420 -0.85 2.45 -6.96
C ILE A 420 -2.16 3.22 -6.73
N VAL A 421 -2.91 3.51 -7.78
CA VAL A 421 -4.24 4.14 -7.69
C VAL A 421 -5.34 3.09 -7.78
N TYR A 422 -6.49 3.39 -7.20
CA TYR A 422 -7.67 2.54 -7.29
C TYR A 422 -8.66 3.17 -8.28
N LYS A 423 -9.14 2.43 -9.27
CA LYS A 423 -10.16 2.90 -10.22
C LYS A 423 -11.42 3.34 -9.45
N ASP A 424 -12.15 4.30 -9.99
CA ASP A 424 -13.46 4.68 -9.46
C ASP A 424 -14.42 3.48 -9.51
N PRO A 425 -14.88 2.93 -8.36
CA PRO A 425 -15.74 1.76 -8.34
C PRO A 425 -17.17 2.03 -8.84
N ARG A 426 -17.53 3.29 -9.13
CA ARG A 426 -18.84 3.66 -9.69
C ARG A 426 -18.87 3.60 -11.22
N CYS A 427 -17.71 3.47 -11.86
CA CYS A 427 -17.62 3.35 -13.32
C CYS A 427 -17.69 1.87 -13.75
N GLY A 428 -18.44 1.60 -14.81
CA GLY A 428 -18.73 0.24 -15.28
C GLY A 428 -17.53 -0.56 -15.82
N LEU A 429 -17.80 -1.83 -16.08
CA LEU A 429 -16.86 -2.86 -16.57
C LEU A 429 -16.45 -2.70 -18.04
N GLU A 430 -17.16 -1.89 -18.82
CA GLU A 430 -17.18 -1.94 -20.29
C GLU A 430 -15.96 -1.34 -21.02
N LEU A 431 -14.96 -0.85 -20.31
CA LEU A 431 -13.78 -0.27 -20.95
C LEU A 431 -12.55 -1.03 -20.51
N GLU A 432 -11.94 -1.75 -21.47
CA GLU A 432 -10.64 -2.41 -21.40
C GLU A 432 -9.70 -1.63 -20.48
N GLY A 433 -9.55 -2.13 -19.26
CA GLY A 433 -9.00 -1.37 -18.16
C GLY A 433 -7.65 -1.92 -17.78
N TYR A 434 -6.62 -1.08 -17.86
CA TYR A 434 -5.33 -1.30 -17.22
C TYR A 434 -5.48 -1.85 -15.79
N ARG A 435 -4.46 -2.55 -15.32
CA ARG A 435 -4.44 -3.11 -13.96
C ARG A 435 -4.18 -2.01 -12.93
N ASP A 436 -5.18 -1.74 -12.10
CA ASP A 436 -5.09 -0.80 -10.99
C ASP A 436 -4.52 -1.48 -9.72
N ALA A 437 -4.43 -0.76 -8.60
CA ALA A 437 -4.00 -1.33 -7.32
C ALA A 437 -4.91 -2.45 -6.81
N PHE A 438 -6.22 -2.44 -7.11
CA PHE A 438 -7.12 -3.53 -6.76
C PHE A 438 -6.79 -4.78 -7.58
N ASP A 439 -6.61 -4.66 -8.89
CA ASP A 439 -6.33 -5.79 -9.78
C ASP A 439 -5.00 -6.47 -9.43
N VAL A 440 -3.96 -5.67 -9.15
CA VAL A 440 -2.65 -6.18 -8.72
C VAL A 440 -2.76 -6.94 -7.38
N ALA A 441 -3.57 -6.43 -6.44
CA ALA A 441 -3.79 -7.09 -5.16
C ALA A 441 -4.55 -8.42 -5.32
N ILE A 442 -5.58 -8.47 -6.18
CA ILE A 442 -6.34 -9.70 -6.45
C ILE A 442 -5.48 -10.76 -7.15
N ASP A 443 -4.68 -10.38 -8.14
CA ASP A 443 -3.70 -11.27 -8.76
C ASP A 443 -2.74 -11.85 -7.71
N GLY A 444 -2.21 -11.01 -6.83
CA GLY A 444 -1.31 -11.42 -5.75
C GLY A 444 -1.97 -12.38 -4.76
N VAL A 445 -3.23 -12.14 -4.39
CA VAL A 445 -4.01 -13.04 -3.52
C VAL A 445 -4.20 -14.40 -4.18
N ILE A 446 -4.66 -14.43 -5.43
CA ILE A 446 -4.92 -15.70 -6.16
C ILE A 446 -3.63 -16.53 -6.24
N GLU A 447 -2.52 -15.91 -6.66
CA GLU A 447 -1.23 -16.62 -6.77
C GLU A 447 -0.67 -17.06 -5.42
N ARG A 448 -0.95 -16.30 -4.35
CA ARG A 448 -0.58 -16.71 -3.00
C ARG A 448 -1.41 -17.89 -2.52
N VAL A 449 -2.74 -17.83 -2.64
CA VAL A 449 -3.64 -18.91 -2.22
C VAL A 449 -3.34 -20.19 -2.99
N LYS A 450 -3.11 -20.08 -4.30
CA LYS A 450 -2.72 -21.22 -5.15
C LYS A 450 -1.48 -21.95 -4.61
N ARG A 451 -0.46 -21.22 -4.18
CA ARG A 451 0.73 -21.81 -3.54
C ARG A 451 0.39 -22.47 -2.21
N LEU A 452 -0.37 -21.80 -1.34
CA LEU A 452 -0.76 -22.32 -0.02
C LEU A 452 -1.68 -23.56 -0.07
N LYS A 453 -2.39 -23.79 -1.17
CA LYS A 453 -3.20 -24.99 -1.44
C LYS A 453 -2.41 -26.11 -2.13
N GLY A 454 -1.33 -25.77 -2.83
CA GLY A 454 -0.47 -26.72 -3.53
C GLY A 454 0.60 -27.35 -2.63
N ASP A 455 0.97 -26.66 -1.55
CA ASP A 455 1.76 -27.15 -0.41
C ASP A 455 0.85 -27.81 0.65
#